data_AF-A0A537Y6Z8-F1
#
_entry.id   AF-A0A537Y6Z8-F1
#
_cell.length_a   1.000
_cell.length_b   1.000
_cell.length_c   1.000
_cell.angle_alpha   90.00
_cell.angle_beta   90.00
_cell.angle_gamma   90.00
#
_symmetry.space_group_name_H-M   'P 1'
#
loop_
_entity.id
_entity.type
_entity.pdbx_description
1 polymer ?
#
loop_
_entity_poly.entity_id
_entity_poly.type
_entity_poly.pdbx_seq_one_letter_code
_entity_poly.pdbx_strand_id
1 'polypeptide(L)'
;MERVVRVIAVARDLLADLVDRERAARIEQKRNQVQQTLDLVASGHDRPSLLPLSVAGRVVRPRAAGYVIMETIRSSIRRGVAMCGVAGFWGPPDRGLLEAMARVQEHRGPDDEGFFETEHASLGFRRLSIIDLAHGAQPMGNEDGRVQIVFNGEVYNFRELRTQLEAAGHTFKTDSDTEAIVHAYEEWGPECFTRFNGMWAVGILDLRETPRLVLARDHFGIKPLHWARAGERVLFASEIKAILQDGSFHTEPNQQLLYEYLIWGLHDHTGGTFFEGVNQVRAATYVEIDAGGVREHTYWTPSLGTDARPDPAEFRRLFERSVERRLVADVPVGTCLSGGLDSSSIVSTMTKQLQDHVPDSVSLGDRLKTFSAVFDGDPIDEREYIETELEATGAEKNYVNPTSEVFFDEIEQFVWHTEEPIVSTGPYAQWCVMRLAAPKVK
;
A
#
# COMPACT_ATOMS: atom_id res chain seq x y z
N MET A 1 17.60 -6.93 7.07
CA MET A 1 16.92 -8.22 6.81
C MET A 1 16.76 -9.02 8.10
N GLU A 2 17.82 -9.45 8.79
CA GLU A 2 17.71 -10.24 10.05
C GLU A 2 16.78 -9.65 11.13
N ARG A 3 16.77 -8.32 11.32
CA ARG A 3 15.92 -7.66 12.33
C ARG A 3 14.42 -7.75 12.01
N VAL A 4 14.05 -7.57 10.74
CA VAL A 4 12.68 -7.72 10.21
C VAL A 4 12.28 -9.20 10.22
N VAL A 5 13.18 -10.08 9.78
CA VAL A 5 12.99 -11.53 9.75
C VAL A 5 12.75 -12.13 11.15
N ARG A 6 13.29 -11.55 12.24
CA ARG A 6 13.01 -12.06 13.61
C ARG A 6 11.55 -11.90 14.04
N VAL A 7 10.94 -10.75 13.76
CA VAL A 7 9.51 -10.49 14.06
C VAL A 7 8.63 -11.40 13.19
N ILE A 8 9.02 -11.55 11.92
CA ILE A 8 8.31 -12.37 10.94
C ILE A 8 8.47 -13.86 11.20
N ALA A 9 9.62 -14.32 11.71
CA ALA A 9 9.86 -15.72 12.04
C ALA A 9 8.92 -16.19 13.17
N VAL A 10 8.67 -15.33 14.16
CA VAL A 10 7.66 -15.59 15.20
C VAL A 10 6.26 -15.71 14.58
N ALA A 11 5.87 -14.79 13.69
CA ALA A 11 4.59 -14.84 12.99
C ALA A 11 4.47 -16.06 12.05
N ARG A 12 5.54 -16.44 11.35
CA ARG A 12 5.62 -17.61 10.46
C ARG A 12 5.46 -18.90 11.23
N ASP A 13 6.17 -19.05 12.34
CA ASP A 13 6.12 -20.26 13.16
C ASP A 13 4.74 -20.41 13.83
N LEU A 14 4.08 -19.29 14.17
CA LEU A 14 2.69 -19.25 14.65
C LEU A 14 1.66 -19.53 13.54
N LEU A 15 1.85 -18.99 12.34
CA LEU A 15 1.02 -19.25 11.16
C LEU A 15 1.13 -20.72 10.72
N ALA A 16 2.32 -21.31 10.77
CA ALA A 16 2.52 -22.72 10.51
C ALA A 16 1.74 -23.59 11.51
N ASP A 17 1.79 -23.25 12.80
CA ASP A 17 1.04 -23.97 13.85
C ASP A 17 -0.49 -23.78 13.72
N LEU A 18 -0.95 -22.59 13.31
CA LEU A 18 -2.36 -22.29 13.01
C LEU A 18 -2.86 -23.05 11.77
N VAL A 19 -2.08 -23.06 10.68
CA VAL A 19 -2.39 -23.80 9.46
C VAL A 19 -2.41 -25.30 9.74
N ASP A 20 -1.47 -25.83 10.54
CA ASP A 20 -1.47 -27.24 10.93
C ASP A 20 -2.68 -27.59 11.82
N ARG A 21 -3.11 -26.68 12.71
CA ARG A 21 -4.33 -26.85 13.52
C ARG A 21 -5.62 -26.76 12.69
N GLU A 22 -5.72 -25.85 11.73
CA GLU A 22 -6.85 -25.78 10.80
C GLU A 22 -6.90 -27.00 9.86
N ARG A 23 -5.73 -27.47 9.42
CA ARG A 23 -5.61 -28.69 8.62
C ARG A 23 -6.01 -29.92 9.43
N ALA A 24 -5.60 -29.99 10.70
CA ALA A 24 -6.05 -31.02 11.64
C ALA A 24 -7.55 -30.94 11.91
N ALA A 25 -8.12 -29.73 12.09
CA ALA A 25 -9.54 -29.52 12.29
C ALA A 25 -10.37 -29.89 11.05
N ARG A 26 -9.90 -29.56 9.84
CA ARG A 26 -10.52 -29.99 8.57
C ARG A 26 -10.40 -31.50 8.33
N ILE A 27 -9.29 -32.12 8.75
CA ILE A 27 -9.12 -33.58 8.71
C ILE A 27 -10.08 -34.25 9.70
N GLU A 28 -10.22 -33.74 10.92
CA GLU A 28 -11.13 -34.28 11.93
C GLU A 28 -12.61 -34.07 11.53
N GLN A 29 -12.95 -32.92 10.94
CA GLN A 29 -14.27 -32.68 10.36
C GLN A 29 -14.57 -33.65 9.23
N LYS A 30 -13.62 -33.87 8.29
CA LYS A 30 -13.76 -34.89 7.24
C LYS A 30 -13.85 -36.31 7.82
N ARG A 31 -13.11 -36.61 8.89
CA ARG A 31 -13.14 -37.91 9.57
C ARG A 31 -14.49 -38.17 10.24
N ASN A 32 -15.07 -37.16 10.88
CA ASN A 32 -16.41 -37.21 11.46
C ASN A 32 -17.50 -37.33 10.39
N GLN A 33 -17.33 -36.66 9.24
CA GLN A 33 -18.25 -36.76 8.11
C GLN A 33 -18.19 -38.16 7.45
N VAL A 34 -16.99 -38.75 7.35
CA VAL A 34 -16.78 -40.13 6.91
C VAL A 34 -17.39 -41.12 7.91
N GLN A 35 -17.20 -40.91 9.22
CA GLN A 35 -17.78 -41.78 10.25
C GLN A 35 -19.31 -41.73 10.27
N GLN A 36 -19.92 -40.54 10.18
CA GLN A 36 -21.38 -40.39 10.01
C GLN A 36 -21.90 -41.11 8.76
N THR A 37 -21.15 -41.05 7.66
CA THR A 37 -21.50 -41.76 6.42
C THR A 37 -21.41 -43.28 6.59
N LEU A 38 -20.40 -43.78 7.32
CA LEU A 38 -20.27 -45.21 7.64
C LEU A 38 -21.39 -45.71 8.57
N ASP A 39 -21.81 -44.91 9.53
CA ASP A 39 -22.91 -45.24 10.46
C ASP A 39 -24.28 -45.22 9.73
N LEU A 40 -24.47 -44.33 8.77
CA LEU A 40 -25.63 -44.30 7.86
C LEU A 40 -25.68 -45.53 6.94
N VAL A 41 -24.52 -46.00 6.46
CA VAL A 41 -24.43 -47.24 5.66
C VAL A 41 -24.68 -48.49 6.53
N ALA A 42 -24.29 -48.48 7.80
CA ALA A 42 -24.53 -49.58 8.74
C ALA A 42 -25.99 -49.69 9.21
N SER A 43 -26.79 -48.63 9.09
CA SER A 43 -28.19 -48.54 9.54
C SER A 43 -29.24 -48.90 8.47
N GLY A 44 -28.81 -49.39 7.30
CA GLY A 44 -29.64 -50.19 6.40
C GLY A 44 -30.77 -49.44 5.67
N HIS A 45 -30.57 -48.18 5.29
CA HIS A 45 -31.50 -47.46 4.41
C HIS A 45 -30.90 -47.22 3.01
N ASP A 46 -31.75 -47.37 2.00
CA ASP A 46 -31.47 -47.49 0.57
C ASP A 46 -30.56 -46.41 -0.05
N ARG A 47 -29.75 -46.83 -1.04
CA ARG A 47 -28.84 -46.00 -1.85
C ARG A 47 -29.59 -45.06 -2.81
N PRO A 48 -28.95 -43.95 -3.22
CA PRO A 48 -28.50 -43.89 -4.61
C PRO A 48 -27.04 -43.43 -4.80
N SER A 49 -26.59 -43.66 -6.04
CA SER A 49 -25.23 -43.74 -6.60
C SER A 49 -24.32 -42.51 -6.51
N LEU A 50 -23.03 -42.72 -6.17
CA LEU A 50 -21.91 -41.84 -6.53
C LEU A 50 -20.68 -42.67 -6.98
N LEU A 51 -20.01 -42.17 -8.02
CA LEU A 51 -18.87 -42.74 -8.78
C LEU A 51 -17.56 -42.86 -7.95
N PRO A 52 -16.59 -43.70 -8.37
CA PRO A 52 -15.38 -43.96 -7.58
C PRO A 52 -14.30 -42.88 -7.77
N LEU A 53 -13.78 -42.35 -6.65
CA LEU A 53 -12.53 -41.60 -6.57
C LEU A 53 -11.35 -42.58 -6.42
N SER A 54 -10.45 -42.61 -7.41
CA SER A 54 -9.16 -43.32 -7.29
C SER A 54 -8.13 -42.44 -6.60
N VAL A 55 -7.53 -42.94 -5.50
CA VAL A 55 -6.37 -42.34 -4.83
C VAL A 55 -5.14 -43.16 -5.19
N ALA A 56 -4.17 -42.55 -5.87
CA ALA A 56 -2.83 -43.12 -6.04
C ALA A 56 -1.80 -42.10 -5.53
N GLY A 57 -1.17 -42.44 -4.41
CA GLY A 57 -0.12 -41.63 -3.79
C GLY A 57 1.23 -41.75 -4.49
N ARG A 58 2.03 -40.68 -4.41
CA ARG A 58 3.48 -40.75 -4.50
C ARG A 58 4.12 -39.77 -3.52
N VAL A 59 5.03 -40.30 -2.72
CA VAL A 59 5.97 -39.56 -1.87
C VAL A 59 7.15 -39.13 -2.74
N VAL A 60 7.51 -37.84 -2.70
CA VAL A 60 8.74 -37.32 -3.32
C VAL A 60 9.63 -36.74 -2.23
N ARG A 61 10.90 -37.18 -2.19
CA ARG A 61 11.95 -36.68 -1.28
C ARG A 61 12.70 -35.49 -1.93
N PRO A 62 13.19 -34.51 -1.16
CA PRO A 62 13.86 -33.33 -1.71
C PRO A 62 15.32 -33.60 -2.08
N ARG A 63 15.80 -32.99 -3.16
CA ARG A 63 17.22 -32.88 -3.51
C ARG A 63 17.72 -31.47 -3.23
N ALA A 64 18.90 -31.41 -2.63
CA ALA A 64 19.64 -30.21 -2.27
C ALA A 64 20.12 -29.44 -3.51
N ALA A 65 19.86 -28.13 -3.55
CA ALA A 65 20.53 -27.17 -4.43
C ALA A 65 20.48 -25.75 -3.83
N GLY A 66 20.80 -25.61 -2.54
CA GLY A 66 21.06 -24.30 -1.94
C GLY A 66 22.50 -23.92 -2.24
N TYR A 67 22.73 -22.97 -3.15
CA TYR A 67 23.87 -22.02 -3.14
C TYR A 67 23.88 -21.11 -4.40
N VAL A 68 23.13 -21.45 -5.45
CA VAL A 68 23.08 -20.63 -6.69
C VAL A 68 21.94 -19.59 -6.70
N ILE A 69 20.98 -19.70 -5.78
CA ILE A 69 19.76 -18.86 -5.78
C ILE A 69 20.00 -17.43 -5.26
N MET A 70 21.06 -17.18 -4.48
CA MET A 70 21.28 -15.85 -3.87
C MET A 70 21.64 -14.73 -4.86
N GLU A 71 22.35 -15.02 -5.96
CA GLU A 71 22.68 -13.99 -6.95
C GLU A 71 21.50 -13.66 -7.86
N THR A 72 20.64 -14.63 -8.17
CA THR A 72 19.42 -14.40 -8.97
C THR A 72 18.36 -13.61 -8.19
N ILE A 73 18.22 -13.87 -6.88
CA ILE A 73 17.32 -13.10 -5.99
C ILE A 73 17.69 -11.62 -6.01
N ARG A 74 18.99 -11.25 -5.97
CA ARG A 74 19.41 -9.83 -6.00
C ARG A 74 18.92 -9.06 -7.23
N SER A 75 18.79 -9.72 -8.38
CA SER A 75 18.31 -9.09 -9.62
C SER A 75 16.78 -8.91 -9.67
N SER A 76 16.03 -9.79 -8.97
CA SER A 76 14.57 -9.74 -8.87
C SER A 76 14.06 -8.76 -7.78
N ILE A 77 14.93 -8.37 -6.83
CA ILE A 77 14.62 -7.37 -5.79
C ILE A 77 14.20 -6.01 -6.39
N ARG A 78 14.64 -5.67 -7.60
CA ARG A 78 14.44 -4.34 -8.20
C ARG A 78 13.08 -4.11 -8.88
N ARG A 79 12.20 -5.12 -8.98
CA ARG A 79 10.93 -5.01 -9.72
C ARG A 79 9.71 -5.17 -8.82
N GLY A 80 9.77 -4.54 -7.65
CA GLY A 80 8.60 -4.31 -6.81
C GLY A 80 7.70 -3.21 -7.39
N VAL A 81 6.47 -3.17 -6.90
CA VAL A 81 5.46 -2.14 -7.18
C VAL A 81 6.03 -0.77 -6.85
N ALA A 82 6.08 0.14 -7.81
CA ALA A 82 6.70 1.43 -7.61
C ALA A 82 5.70 2.42 -6.98
N MET A 83 6.16 3.24 -6.04
CA MET A 83 5.48 4.41 -5.45
C MET A 83 6.54 5.41 -4.98
N CYS A 84 6.24 6.65 -4.62
CA CYS A 84 7.24 7.44 -3.92
C CYS A 84 7.55 6.85 -2.52
N GLY A 85 8.76 7.09 -2.02
CA GLY A 85 9.18 6.78 -0.65
C GLY A 85 9.62 8.05 0.05
N VAL A 86 9.06 8.33 1.22
CA VAL A 86 9.50 9.44 2.08
C VAL A 86 10.25 8.89 3.30
N ALA A 87 11.23 9.63 3.78
CA ALA A 87 11.97 9.34 5.00
C ALA A 87 12.54 10.61 5.61
N GLY A 88 12.87 10.56 6.90
CA GLY A 88 13.58 11.65 7.54
C GLY A 88 13.49 11.57 9.05
N PHE A 89 13.93 12.64 9.70
CA PHE A 89 13.88 12.73 11.15
C PHE A 89 13.98 14.16 11.66
N TRP A 90 13.35 14.40 12.80
CA TRP A 90 13.60 15.55 13.66
C TRP A 90 14.69 15.20 14.66
N GLY A 91 15.71 16.05 14.80
CA GLY A 91 16.87 15.85 15.67
C GLY A 91 18.22 16.05 14.95
N PRO A 92 19.34 15.70 15.62
CA PRO A 92 20.68 15.95 15.09
C PRO A 92 20.91 15.36 13.69
N PRO A 93 21.46 16.14 12.74
CA PRO A 93 21.65 15.69 11.36
C PRO A 93 22.62 14.51 11.27
N ASP A 94 22.34 13.62 10.34
CA ASP A 94 23.16 12.44 10.04
C ASP A 94 22.88 11.99 8.61
N ARG A 95 23.74 12.50 7.72
CA ARG A 95 23.65 12.24 6.30
C ARG A 95 23.65 10.75 5.97
N GLY A 96 24.52 10.00 6.64
CA GLY A 96 24.69 8.57 6.37
C GLY A 96 23.43 7.78 6.74
N LEU A 97 22.80 8.12 7.86
CA LEU A 97 21.52 7.56 8.24
C LEU A 97 20.43 7.91 7.22
N LEU A 98 20.29 9.20 6.86
CA LEU A 98 19.27 9.65 5.92
C LEU A 98 19.36 8.93 4.57
N GLU A 99 20.57 8.80 4.03
CA GLU A 99 20.82 8.05 2.78
C GLU A 99 20.50 6.56 2.93
N ALA A 100 20.78 5.94 4.08
CA ALA A 100 20.41 4.55 4.35
C ALA A 100 18.89 4.36 4.41
N MET A 101 18.17 5.29 5.06
CA MET A 101 16.71 5.30 5.14
C MET A 101 16.05 5.45 3.76
N ALA A 102 16.60 6.29 2.89
CA ALA A 102 16.13 6.44 1.51
C ALA A 102 16.46 5.19 0.68
N ARG A 103 17.69 4.68 0.76
CA ARG A 103 18.16 3.55 -0.05
C ARG A 103 17.35 2.27 0.16
N VAL A 104 16.94 1.97 1.40
CA VAL A 104 16.13 0.77 1.69
C VAL A 104 14.68 0.87 1.14
N GLN A 105 14.30 2.03 0.62
CA GLN A 105 13.01 2.31 -0.03
C GLN A 105 13.15 2.52 -1.55
N GLU A 106 14.31 2.20 -2.15
CA GLU A 106 14.56 2.34 -3.60
C GLU A 106 13.54 1.60 -4.47
N HIS A 107 13.01 0.44 -4.04
CA HIS A 107 11.99 -0.31 -4.78
C HIS A 107 10.68 0.47 -4.93
N ARG A 108 10.39 1.40 -4.02
CA ARG A 108 9.26 2.30 -4.18
C ARG A 108 9.62 3.28 -5.30
N GLY A 109 10.64 4.09 -5.09
CA GLY A 109 11.01 5.19 -5.98
C GLY A 109 12.36 4.97 -6.65
N PRO A 110 12.41 4.26 -7.79
CA PRO A 110 13.66 3.94 -8.47
C PRO A 110 14.18 5.05 -9.39
N ASP A 111 13.37 6.09 -9.67
CA ASP A 111 13.67 7.04 -10.74
C ASP A 111 14.63 8.15 -10.29
N ASP A 112 14.49 8.62 -9.06
CA ASP A 112 15.29 9.72 -8.51
C ASP A 112 15.39 9.66 -6.98
N GLU A 113 16.33 10.41 -6.41
CA GLU A 113 16.46 10.63 -4.98
C GLU A 113 16.80 12.09 -4.65
N GLY A 114 16.36 12.54 -3.48
CA GLY A 114 16.66 13.89 -3.02
C GLY A 114 16.68 13.99 -1.51
N PHE A 115 17.40 15.00 -1.03
CA PHE A 115 17.71 15.14 0.39
C PHE A 115 17.84 16.60 0.79
N PHE A 116 17.35 16.93 1.98
CA PHE A 116 17.44 18.25 2.58
C PHE A 116 17.72 18.11 4.08
N GLU A 117 18.68 18.88 4.61
CA GLU A 117 19.07 18.80 6.01
C GLU A 117 19.26 20.20 6.60
N THR A 118 18.87 20.33 7.85
CA THR A 118 19.10 21.50 8.71
C THR A 118 19.67 21.04 10.04
N GLU A 119 19.94 21.97 10.95
CA GLU A 119 20.29 21.63 12.33
C GLU A 119 19.14 21.01 13.14
N HIS A 120 17.89 21.13 12.65
CA HIS A 120 16.69 20.65 13.35
C HIS A 120 16.13 19.34 12.79
N ALA A 121 16.23 19.15 11.48
CA ALA A 121 15.57 18.05 10.80
C ALA A 121 16.21 17.69 9.46
N SER A 122 15.96 16.47 9.03
CA SER A 122 16.41 15.86 7.77
C SER A 122 15.21 15.30 7.01
N LEU A 123 15.15 15.54 5.70
CA LEU A 123 14.13 15.06 4.78
C LEU A 123 14.80 14.31 3.62
N GLY A 124 14.32 13.12 3.31
CA GLY A 124 14.82 12.25 2.26
C GLY A 124 13.68 11.70 1.42
N PHE A 125 13.93 11.55 0.12
CA PHE A 125 12.93 11.20 -0.86
C PHE A 125 13.45 10.19 -1.88
N ARG A 126 12.57 9.27 -2.28
CA ARG A 126 12.73 8.36 -3.41
C ARG A 126 11.56 8.56 -4.36
N ARG A 127 11.84 8.92 -5.60
CA ARG A 127 10.82 9.31 -6.57
C ARG A 127 10.39 8.15 -7.45
N LEU A 128 9.08 8.00 -7.63
CA LEU A 128 8.50 7.43 -8.82
C LEU A 128 7.85 8.57 -9.61
N SER A 129 8.21 8.72 -10.86
CA SER A 129 7.79 9.85 -11.69
C SER A 129 6.44 9.53 -12.36
N ILE A 130 5.33 10.03 -11.79
CA ILE A 130 3.96 9.85 -12.31
C ILE A 130 3.42 11.14 -12.95
N ILE A 131 3.58 12.28 -12.28
CA ILE A 131 3.16 13.62 -12.72
C ILE A 131 4.38 14.55 -12.74
N ASP A 132 4.45 15.42 -13.74
CA ASP A 132 5.50 16.41 -13.97
C ASP A 132 6.89 15.79 -13.91
N LEU A 133 7.17 14.92 -14.88
CA LEU A 133 8.43 14.16 -14.98
C LEU A 133 9.67 15.06 -14.87
N ALA A 134 9.59 16.32 -15.30
CA ALA A 134 10.71 17.26 -15.38
C ALA A 134 10.94 18.10 -14.12
N HIS A 135 9.91 18.44 -13.34
CA HIS A 135 10.06 19.41 -12.24
C HIS A 135 9.56 18.93 -10.87
N GLY A 136 9.06 17.70 -10.75
CA GLY A 136 8.61 17.11 -9.49
C GLY A 136 9.72 16.62 -8.54
N ALA A 137 10.90 17.26 -8.54
CA ALA A 137 11.99 16.91 -7.63
C ALA A 137 11.63 17.26 -6.17
N GLN A 138 11.98 16.39 -5.23
CA GLN A 138 11.74 16.61 -3.79
C GLN A 138 12.98 16.22 -2.98
N PRO A 139 13.24 16.82 -1.80
CA PRO A 139 12.39 17.78 -1.09
C PRO A 139 12.15 19.09 -1.86
N MET A 140 10.91 19.58 -1.83
CA MET A 140 10.50 20.80 -2.54
C MET A 140 10.26 21.94 -1.54
N GLY A 141 10.70 23.15 -1.86
CA GLY A 141 10.56 24.32 -0.99
C GLY A 141 9.56 25.35 -1.53
N ASN A 142 9.00 26.17 -0.63
CA ASN A 142 8.31 27.41 -1.02
C ASN A 142 9.31 28.44 -1.61
N GLU A 143 8.85 29.65 -1.97
CA GLU A 143 9.66 30.63 -2.70
C GLU A 143 10.95 31.03 -1.95
N ASP A 144 10.88 31.09 -0.61
CA ASP A 144 12.00 31.46 0.26
C ASP A 144 12.70 30.24 0.92
N GLY A 145 12.21 29.03 0.66
CA GLY A 145 12.75 27.78 1.15
C GLY A 145 12.58 27.52 2.65
N ARG A 146 11.77 28.33 3.37
CA ARG A 146 11.50 28.13 4.81
C ARG A 146 10.45 27.06 5.09
N VAL A 147 9.66 26.67 4.10
CA VAL A 147 8.78 25.49 4.15
C VAL A 147 9.31 24.47 3.16
N GLN A 148 9.58 23.25 3.61
CA GLN A 148 10.12 22.16 2.79
C GLN A 148 9.23 20.92 2.91
N ILE A 149 8.99 20.21 1.81
CA ILE A 149 8.11 19.04 1.77
C ILE A 149 8.81 17.80 1.24
N VAL A 150 8.44 16.65 1.78
CA VAL A 150 8.49 15.35 1.10
C VAL A 150 7.10 14.73 1.08
N PHE A 151 6.70 14.20 -0.06
CA PHE A 151 5.32 13.86 -0.37
C PHE A 151 5.26 12.57 -1.20
N ASN A 152 4.54 11.57 -0.68
CA ASN A 152 4.18 10.36 -1.40
C ASN A 152 2.66 10.30 -1.55
N GLY A 153 2.17 10.50 -2.77
CA GLY A 153 0.74 10.52 -3.03
C GLY A 153 0.36 11.32 -4.27
N GLU A 154 -0.92 11.63 -4.33
CA GLU A 154 -1.54 12.52 -5.32
C GLU A 154 -2.61 13.37 -4.63
N VAL A 155 -2.62 14.67 -4.91
CA VAL A 155 -3.73 15.57 -4.55
C VAL A 155 -4.51 15.91 -5.82
N TYR A 156 -5.58 15.16 -6.09
CA TYR A 156 -6.38 15.24 -7.32
C TYR A 156 -7.02 16.61 -7.59
N ASN A 157 -7.21 17.44 -6.55
CA ASN A 157 -7.75 18.79 -6.70
C ASN A 157 -6.66 19.89 -6.69
N PHE A 158 -5.41 19.56 -7.01
CA PHE A 158 -4.30 20.52 -7.01
C PHE A 158 -4.52 21.70 -7.98
N ARG A 159 -5.17 21.47 -9.13
CA ARG A 159 -5.51 22.54 -10.10
C ARG A 159 -6.45 23.56 -9.45
N GLU A 160 -7.48 23.11 -8.73
CA GLU A 160 -8.41 23.98 -8.01
C GLU A 160 -7.75 24.69 -6.81
N LEU A 161 -6.80 24.04 -6.12
CA LEU A 161 -6.02 24.64 -5.05
C LEU A 161 -5.08 25.73 -5.58
N ARG A 162 -4.39 25.46 -6.68
CA ARG A 162 -3.52 26.42 -7.36
C ARG A 162 -4.25 27.70 -7.70
N THR A 163 -5.43 27.63 -8.30
CA THR A 163 -6.23 28.84 -8.60
C THR A 163 -6.55 29.66 -7.34
N GLN A 164 -6.83 29.01 -6.21
CA GLN A 164 -7.06 29.71 -4.94
C GLN A 164 -5.80 30.37 -4.39
N LEU A 165 -4.65 29.69 -4.52
CA LEU A 165 -3.36 30.15 -4.03
C LEU A 165 -2.78 31.28 -4.89
N GLU A 166 -2.91 31.21 -6.22
CA GLU A 166 -2.57 32.31 -7.13
C GLU A 166 -3.42 33.55 -6.82
N ALA A 167 -4.72 33.38 -6.52
CA ALA A 167 -5.58 34.48 -6.08
C ALA A 167 -5.19 35.06 -4.72
N ALA A 168 -4.52 34.27 -3.86
CA ALA A 168 -3.95 34.70 -2.59
C ALA A 168 -2.55 35.32 -2.73
N GLY A 169 -1.93 35.25 -3.92
CA GLY A 169 -0.65 35.90 -4.25
C GLY A 169 0.56 34.98 -4.37
N HIS A 170 0.37 33.65 -4.31
CA HIS A 170 1.44 32.66 -4.46
C HIS A 170 1.92 32.56 -5.92
N THR A 171 3.22 32.30 -6.14
CA THR A 171 3.80 32.19 -7.48
C THR A 171 4.39 30.81 -7.73
N PHE A 172 3.75 30.06 -8.63
CA PHE A 172 4.16 28.70 -8.99
C PHE A 172 5.29 28.68 -10.02
N LYS A 173 6.22 27.75 -9.85
CA LYS A 173 7.36 27.45 -10.73
C LYS A 173 7.16 26.17 -11.55
N THR A 174 6.29 25.29 -11.09
CA THR A 174 6.02 23.95 -11.64
C THR A 174 4.51 23.74 -11.82
N ASP A 175 4.15 22.64 -12.49
CA ASP A 175 2.76 22.19 -12.61
C ASP A 175 2.46 20.99 -11.71
N SER A 176 3.36 20.69 -10.76
CA SER A 176 3.24 19.58 -9.82
C SER A 176 2.22 19.86 -8.71
N ASP A 177 1.49 18.82 -8.32
CA ASP A 177 0.64 18.84 -7.12
C ASP A 177 1.45 19.12 -5.84
N THR A 178 2.70 18.71 -5.79
CA THR A 178 3.60 18.91 -4.65
C THR A 178 3.78 20.40 -4.33
N GLU A 179 3.92 21.25 -5.34
CA GLU A 179 4.07 22.70 -5.14
C GLU A 179 2.78 23.33 -4.60
N ALA A 180 1.62 22.85 -5.06
CA ALA A 180 0.33 23.29 -4.54
C ALA A 180 0.17 22.94 -3.06
N ILE A 181 0.72 21.81 -2.59
CA ILE A 181 0.68 21.41 -1.18
C ILE A 181 1.58 22.32 -0.33
N VAL A 182 2.79 22.62 -0.81
CA VAL A 182 3.72 23.52 -0.10
C VAL A 182 3.10 24.89 0.11
N HIS A 183 2.56 25.50 -0.95
CA HIS A 183 1.88 26.79 -0.85
C HIS A 183 0.59 26.72 -0.03
N ALA A 184 -0.17 25.62 -0.11
CA ALA A 184 -1.36 25.44 0.72
C ALA A 184 -1.02 25.40 2.21
N TYR A 185 0.08 24.73 2.59
CA TYR A 185 0.55 24.73 3.97
C TYR A 185 1.14 26.09 4.39
N GLU A 186 1.82 26.77 3.48
CA GLU A 186 2.32 28.12 3.73
C GLU A 186 1.17 29.10 4.04
N GLU A 187 0.11 29.07 3.24
CA GLU A 187 -1.06 29.95 3.35
C GLU A 187 -1.96 29.59 4.53
N TRP A 188 -2.31 28.30 4.67
CA TRP A 188 -3.36 27.86 5.60
C TRP A 188 -2.85 27.03 6.77
N GLY A 189 -1.56 26.75 6.88
CA GLY A 189 -1.04 25.87 7.92
C GLY A 189 -1.63 24.46 7.86
N PRO A 190 -1.71 23.73 8.99
CA PRO A 190 -2.31 22.39 9.06
C PRO A 190 -3.77 22.31 8.59
N GLU A 191 -4.52 23.41 8.59
CA GLU A 191 -5.90 23.46 8.10
C GLU A 191 -5.99 23.13 6.59
N CYS A 192 -4.89 23.25 5.84
CA CYS A 192 -4.83 22.87 4.43
C CYS A 192 -5.25 21.40 4.20
N PHE A 193 -4.99 20.49 5.14
CA PHE A 193 -5.29 19.05 4.98
C PHE A 193 -6.78 18.77 4.78
N THR A 194 -7.65 19.62 5.32
CA THR A 194 -9.12 19.52 5.13
C THR A 194 -9.57 19.86 3.71
N ARG A 195 -8.71 20.52 2.92
CA ARG A 195 -8.99 20.97 1.55
C ARG A 195 -8.51 19.99 0.50
N PHE A 196 -7.68 19.02 0.87
CA PHE A 196 -7.07 18.08 -0.06
C PHE A 196 -8.05 16.95 -0.42
N ASN A 197 -8.17 16.66 -1.71
CA ASN A 197 -8.83 15.47 -2.21
C ASN A 197 -7.76 14.60 -2.86
N GLY A 198 -7.43 13.46 -2.25
CA GLY A 198 -6.24 12.72 -2.64
C GLY A 198 -5.98 11.47 -1.82
N MET A 199 -4.92 10.77 -2.18
CA MET A 199 -4.28 9.73 -1.36
C MET A 199 -2.84 10.16 -1.10
N TRP A 200 -2.42 10.33 0.14
CA TRP A 200 -1.15 10.98 0.42
C TRP A 200 -0.61 10.73 1.82
N ALA A 201 0.72 10.80 1.90
CA ALA A 201 1.52 10.86 3.09
C ALA A 201 2.57 11.95 2.90
N VAL A 202 2.70 12.87 3.86
CA VAL A 202 3.56 14.04 3.74
C VAL A 202 4.40 14.27 4.99
N GLY A 203 5.63 14.72 4.81
CA GLY A 203 6.46 15.34 5.85
C GLY A 203 6.79 16.77 5.45
N ILE A 204 6.39 17.75 6.26
CA ILE A 204 6.60 19.18 6.04
C ILE A 204 7.48 19.74 7.16
N LEU A 205 8.61 20.30 6.80
CA LEU A 205 9.47 21.08 7.70
C LEU A 205 9.13 22.56 7.55
N ASP A 206 8.65 23.18 8.63
CA ASP A 206 8.33 24.61 8.71
C ASP A 206 9.37 25.32 9.59
N LEU A 207 10.13 26.24 8.99
CA LEU A 207 11.21 27.00 9.62
C LEU A 207 10.87 28.49 9.79
N ARG A 208 9.62 28.91 9.55
CA ARG A 208 9.26 30.34 9.51
C ARG A 208 9.28 31.01 10.88
N GLU A 209 8.74 30.33 11.89
CA GLU A 209 8.68 30.83 13.27
C GLU A 209 9.46 29.89 14.20
N THR A 210 8.75 28.97 14.85
CA THR A 210 9.34 27.88 15.63
C THR A 210 9.52 26.70 14.71
N PRO A 211 10.77 26.22 14.50
CA PRO A 211 11.02 25.05 13.67
C PRO A 211 10.17 23.87 14.13
N ARG A 212 9.48 23.23 13.18
CA ARG A 212 8.66 22.04 13.42
C ARG A 212 8.63 21.15 12.20
N LEU A 213 8.50 19.85 12.44
CA LEU A 213 8.22 18.83 11.43
C LEU A 213 6.76 18.36 11.59
N VAL A 214 5.98 18.42 10.52
CA VAL A 214 4.59 17.98 10.48
C VAL A 214 4.49 16.77 9.56
N LEU A 215 4.03 15.65 10.12
CA LEU A 215 3.76 14.41 9.39
C LEU A 215 2.25 14.26 9.24
N ALA A 216 1.71 14.13 8.03
CA ALA A 216 0.28 14.00 7.85
C ALA A 216 -0.08 12.90 6.86
N ARG A 217 -1.24 12.28 7.06
CA ARG A 217 -1.75 11.20 6.22
C ARG A 217 -3.20 11.47 5.81
N ASP A 218 -3.55 11.02 4.61
CA ASP A 218 -4.86 11.27 4.01
C ASP A 218 -6.04 10.73 4.83
N HIS A 219 -7.25 11.13 4.40
CA HIS A 219 -8.53 10.87 5.07
C HIS A 219 -8.78 9.40 5.44
N PHE A 220 -8.23 8.46 4.67
CA PHE A 220 -8.42 7.02 4.87
C PHE A 220 -7.10 6.27 5.11
N GLY A 221 -5.98 6.99 5.23
CA GLY A 221 -4.68 6.37 5.43
C GLY A 221 -4.22 5.52 4.25
N ILE A 222 -4.50 5.91 3.00
CA ILE A 222 -4.18 5.09 1.83
C ILE A 222 -2.65 4.96 1.64
N LYS A 223 -1.89 6.05 1.79
CA LYS A 223 -0.42 6.01 1.68
C LYS A 223 0.20 5.77 3.06
N PRO A 224 1.18 4.85 3.21
CA PRO A 224 1.73 4.53 4.51
C PRO A 224 2.68 5.63 5.01
N LEU A 225 2.64 5.88 6.32
CA LEU A 225 3.53 6.80 7.01
C LEU A 225 3.68 6.37 8.47
N HIS A 226 4.91 6.15 8.88
CA HIS A 226 5.28 5.66 10.20
C HIS A 226 6.23 6.62 10.88
N TRP A 227 6.24 6.63 12.21
CA TRP A 227 7.17 7.39 13.02
C TRP A 227 7.60 6.64 14.29
N ALA A 228 8.79 6.94 14.80
CA ALA A 228 9.31 6.34 16.02
C ALA A 228 10.31 7.26 16.72
N ARG A 229 10.45 7.11 18.04
CA ARG A 229 11.53 7.76 18.81
C ARG A 229 12.74 6.84 18.87
N ALA A 230 13.92 7.36 18.56
CA ALA A 230 15.19 6.64 18.63
C ALA A 230 16.29 7.58 19.13
N GLY A 231 16.77 7.37 20.36
CA GLY A 231 17.73 8.28 20.99
C GLY A 231 17.21 9.73 21.05
N GLU A 232 17.95 10.65 20.45
CA GLU A 232 17.60 12.08 20.36
C GLU A 232 16.74 12.43 19.14
N ARG A 233 16.34 11.44 18.33
CA ARG A 233 15.60 11.64 17.09
C ARG A 233 14.15 11.18 17.18
N VAL A 234 13.31 11.83 16.39
CA VAL A 234 12.00 11.32 15.98
C VAL A 234 12.08 11.02 14.49
N LEU A 235 12.15 9.74 14.14
CA LEU A 235 12.27 9.23 12.78
C LEU A 235 10.90 9.12 12.13
N PHE A 236 10.81 9.30 10.81
CA PHE A 236 9.62 8.99 10.02
C PHE A 236 10.00 8.34 8.68
N ALA A 237 9.10 7.52 8.15
CA ALA A 237 9.25 6.95 6.80
C ALA A 237 7.94 6.35 6.26
N SER A 238 7.87 6.12 4.95
CA SER A 238 6.78 5.32 4.37
C SER A 238 6.79 3.87 4.86
N GLU A 239 7.98 3.27 5.00
CA GLU A 239 8.16 1.87 5.41
C GLU A 239 9.02 1.75 6.68
N ILE A 240 8.63 0.85 7.58
CA ILE A 240 9.22 0.66 8.91
C ILE A 240 10.71 0.30 8.82
N LYS A 241 11.13 -0.50 7.84
CA LYS A 241 12.54 -0.86 7.64
C LYS A 241 13.46 0.33 7.38
N ALA A 242 12.94 1.48 6.97
CA ALA A 242 13.72 2.72 6.93
C ALA A 242 13.99 3.26 8.35
N ILE A 243 12.99 3.29 9.23
CA ILE A 243 13.17 3.63 10.66
C ILE A 243 14.21 2.70 11.31
N LEU A 244 14.20 1.40 10.97
CA LEU A 244 15.15 0.42 11.51
C LEU A 244 16.61 0.62 11.08
N GLN A 245 16.91 1.58 10.21
CA GLN A 245 18.29 1.93 9.85
C GLN A 245 19.01 2.72 10.95
N ASP A 246 18.28 3.37 11.87
CA ASP A 246 18.91 4.02 13.02
C ASP A 246 19.43 2.96 14.01
N GLY A 247 20.74 2.96 14.24
CA GLY A 247 21.40 2.00 15.13
C GLY A 247 20.97 2.10 16.59
N SER A 248 20.39 3.23 17.01
CA SER A 248 19.85 3.44 18.36
C SER A 248 18.45 2.85 18.55
N PHE A 249 17.75 2.46 17.48
CA PHE A 249 16.44 1.86 17.58
C PHE A 249 16.53 0.37 17.94
N HIS A 250 15.90 0.01 19.06
CA HIS A 250 15.83 -1.38 19.53
C HIS A 250 14.63 -2.09 18.91
N THR A 251 14.89 -3.02 17.98
CA THR A 251 13.84 -3.76 17.28
C THR A 251 13.31 -4.91 18.13
N GLU A 252 12.07 -4.78 18.60
CA GLU A 252 11.33 -5.84 19.29
C GLU A 252 9.91 -5.95 18.73
N PRO A 253 9.30 -7.15 18.77
CA PRO A 253 7.89 -7.30 18.43
C PRO A 253 6.98 -6.66 19.47
N ASN A 254 5.93 -5.97 19.02
CA ASN A 254 4.86 -5.50 19.90
C ASN A 254 4.00 -6.69 20.34
N GLN A 255 4.23 -7.16 21.57
CA GLN A 255 3.58 -8.36 22.11
C GLN A 255 2.05 -8.20 22.23
N GLN A 256 1.58 -6.99 22.54
CA GLN A 256 0.16 -6.73 22.70
C GLN A 256 -0.57 -6.81 21.35
N LEU A 257 -0.02 -6.17 20.31
CA LEU A 257 -0.61 -6.25 18.97
C LEU A 257 -0.53 -7.66 18.37
N LEU A 258 0.54 -8.40 18.63
CA LEU A 258 0.62 -9.81 18.25
C LEU A 258 -0.47 -10.64 18.91
N TYR A 259 -0.70 -10.46 20.21
CA TYR A 259 -1.78 -11.15 20.92
C TYR A 259 -3.16 -10.81 20.32
N GLU A 260 -3.45 -9.53 20.09
CA GLU A 260 -4.71 -9.05 19.53
C GLU A 260 -4.96 -9.60 18.12
N TYR A 261 -3.91 -9.63 17.30
CA TYR A 261 -3.97 -10.23 15.98
C TYR A 261 -4.25 -11.74 16.03
N LEU A 262 -3.53 -12.49 16.86
CA LEU A 262 -3.66 -13.96 16.91
C LEU A 262 -5.02 -14.42 17.47
N ILE A 263 -5.58 -13.67 18.42
CA ILE A 263 -6.83 -14.05 19.09
C ILE A 263 -8.06 -13.49 18.37
N TRP A 264 -7.97 -12.26 17.85
CA TRP A 264 -9.13 -11.54 17.30
C TRP A 264 -9.01 -11.19 15.81
N GLY A 265 -7.85 -11.45 15.18
CA GLY A 265 -7.61 -11.07 13.79
C GLY A 265 -7.59 -9.56 13.58
N LEU A 266 -7.35 -8.76 14.63
CA LEU A 266 -7.40 -7.30 14.54
C LEU A 266 -6.16 -6.74 13.84
N HIS A 267 -6.40 -5.88 12.84
CA HIS A 267 -5.42 -5.05 12.15
C HIS A 267 -5.81 -3.59 12.26
N ASP A 268 -4.82 -2.69 12.22
CA ASP A 268 -5.01 -1.25 12.04
C ASP A 268 -6.00 -0.59 13.04
N HIS A 269 -6.19 -1.21 14.20
CA HIS A 269 -7.18 -0.79 15.20
C HIS A 269 -6.58 0.17 16.24
N THR A 270 -5.26 0.36 16.25
CA THR A 270 -4.54 1.33 17.07
C THR A 270 -3.50 2.11 16.25
N GLY A 271 -2.85 3.11 16.85
CA GLY A 271 -1.70 3.79 16.25
C GLY A 271 -0.40 2.98 16.26
N GLY A 272 -0.33 1.89 17.03
CA GLY A 272 0.87 1.05 17.09
C GLY A 272 1.02 0.15 15.87
N THR A 273 2.25 -0.32 15.64
CA THR A 273 2.56 -1.36 14.65
C THR A 273 3.06 -2.64 15.34
N PHE A 274 3.23 -3.73 14.60
CA PHE A 274 3.81 -4.97 15.11
C PHE A 274 5.28 -4.85 15.56
N PHE A 275 5.90 -3.68 15.35
CA PHE A 275 7.21 -3.32 15.90
C PHE A 275 7.03 -2.40 17.11
N GLU A 276 7.53 -2.83 18.26
CA GLU A 276 7.47 -2.08 19.51
C GLU A 276 8.12 -0.70 19.34
N GLY A 277 7.43 0.35 19.78
CA GLY A 277 7.90 1.74 19.65
C GLY A 277 7.77 2.38 18.26
N VAL A 278 7.29 1.66 17.25
CA VAL A 278 6.94 2.23 15.94
C VAL A 278 5.44 2.46 15.88
N ASN A 279 5.05 3.69 15.57
CA ASN A 279 3.67 4.11 15.39
C ASN A 279 3.42 4.42 13.91
N GLN A 280 2.18 4.22 13.46
CA GLN A 280 1.69 4.76 12.20
C GLN A 280 1.01 6.11 12.43
N VAL A 281 1.16 7.04 11.50
CA VAL A 281 0.29 8.22 11.45
C VAL A 281 -1.12 7.72 11.09
N ARG A 282 -2.10 8.00 11.95
CA ARG A 282 -3.49 7.56 11.74
C ARG A 282 -4.11 8.25 10.52
N ALA A 283 -5.13 7.62 9.95
CA ALA A 283 -5.95 8.24 8.91
C ALA A 283 -6.54 9.57 9.41
N ALA A 284 -6.56 10.57 8.53
CA ALA A 284 -7.09 11.91 8.82
C ALA A 284 -6.42 12.63 10.01
N THR A 285 -5.15 12.31 10.26
CA THR A 285 -4.36 12.87 11.37
C THR A 285 -3.08 13.50 10.86
N TYR A 286 -2.61 14.53 11.56
CA TYR A 286 -1.24 15.00 11.48
C TYR A 286 -0.54 14.93 12.84
N VAL A 287 0.77 14.72 12.80
CA VAL A 287 1.68 14.66 13.93
C VAL A 287 2.64 15.82 13.84
N GLU A 288 2.62 16.71 14.83
CA GLU A 288 3.58 17.80 14.97
C GLU A 288 4.74 17.38 15.87
N ILE A 289 5.96 17.67 15.42
CA ILE A 289 7.20 17.35 16.12
C ILE A 289 8.03 18.63 16.20
N ASP A 290 8.34 19.06 17.42
CA ASP A 290 9.22 20.20 17.68
C ASP A 290 10.05 19.99 18.96
N ALA A 291 10.74 21.04 19.42
CA ALA A 291 11.52 21.00 20.65
C ALA A 291 10.67 20.69 21.90
N GLY A 292 9.36 20.94 21.85
CA GLY A 292 8.41 20.64 22.93
C GLY A 292 7.90 19.19 22.92
N GLY A 293 8.17 18.41 21.87
CA GLY A 293 7.84 17.00 21.78
C GLY A 293 6.97 16.66 20.57
N VAL A 294 6.09 15.67 20.75
CA VAL A 294 5.25 15.11 19.68
C VAL A 294 3.78 15.27 20.06
N ARG A 295 2.96 15.78 19.15
CA ARG A 295 1.52 16.00 19.34
C ARG A 295 0.75 15.48 18.12
N GLU A 296 -0.37 14.80 18.35
CA GLU A 296 -1.22 14.27 17.29
C GLU A 296 -2.55 15.02 17.22
N HIS A 297 -3.02 15.28 16.01
CA HIS A 297 -4.21 16.08 15.73
C HIS A 297 -5.04 15.45 14.62
N THR A 298 -6.29 15.10 14.91
CA THR A 298 -7.25 14.64 13.90
C THR A 298 -7.89 15.85 13.21
N TYR A 299 -7.71 15.97 11.90
CA TYR A 299 -8.24 17.09 11.12
C TYR A 299 -9.58 16.76 10.44
N TRP A 300 -9.94 15.47 10.33
CA TRP A 300 -11.20 15.04 9.74
C TRP A 300 -11.73 13.76 10.39
N THR A 301 -13.05 13.59 10.40
CA THR A 301 -13.72 12.36 10.80
C THR A 301 -14.95 12.18 9.91
N PRO A 302 -15.23 10.97 9.40
CA PRO A 302 -16.41 10.75 8.58
C PRO A 302 -17.68 11.02 9.37
N SER A 303 -18.57 11.85 8.82
CA SER A 303 -19.91 12.04 9.35
C SER A 303 -20.81 10.91 8.83
N LEU A 304 -21.03 9.89 9.65
CA LEU A 304 -21.92 8.77 9.32
C LEU A 304 -23.35 9.13 9.74
N GLY A 305 -24.25 9.31 8.78
CA GLY A 305 -25.67 9.55 9.02
C GLY A 305 -26.54 8.49 8.33
N THR A 306 -27.66 8.13 8.96
CA THR A 306 -28.62 7.15 8.42
C THR A 306 -29.77 7.80 7.65
N ASP A 307 -29.89 9.12 7.70
CA ASP A 307 -31.03 9.87 7.14
C ASP A 307 -30.86 10.24 5.66
N ALA A 308 -29.76 9.82 5.04
CA ALA A 308 -29.50 10.07 3.63
C ALA A 308 -30.51 9.31 2.76
N ARG A 309 -31.18 10.03 1.85
CA ARG A 309 -31.94 9.41 0.78
C ARG A 309 -30.96 9.05 -0.34
N PRO A 310 -30.75 7.76 -0.64
CA PRO A 310 -29.83 7.39 -1.70
C PRO A 310 -30.36 7.93 -3.03
N ASP A 311 -29.52 8.69 -3.73
CA ASP A 311 -29.76 9.13 -5.10
C ASP A 311 -28.78 8.40 -6.03
N PRO A 312 -29.24 7.39 -6.78
CA PRO A 312 -28.38 6.64 -7.71
C PRO A 312 -27.75 7.51 -8.80
N ALA A 313 -28.40 8.61 -9.21
CA ALA A 313 -27.85 9.50 -10.23
C ALA A 313 -26.70 10.31 -9.67
N GLU A 314 -26.85 10.83 -8.44
CA GLU A 314 -25.78 11.52 -7.74
C GLU A 314 -24.60 10.59 -7.43
N PHE A 315 -24.88 9.36 -6.96
CA PHE A 315 -23.82 8.36 -6.77
C PHE A 315 -23.05 8.11 -8.06
N ARG A 316 -23.75 7.87 -9.18
CA ARG A 316 -23.10 7.65 -10.48
C ARG A 316 -22.22 8.82 -10.87
N ARG A 317 -22.73 10.06 -10.73
CA ARG A 317 -21.97 11.27 -11.06
C ARG A 317 -20.71 11.41 -10.19
N LEU A 318 -20.82 11.17 -8.89
CA LEU A 318 -19.68 11.22 -7.97
C LEU A 318 -18.68 10.10 -8.24
N PHE A 319 -19.17 8.90 -8.58
CA PHE A 319 -18.34 7.75 -8.94
C PHE A 319 -17.56 8.00 -10.23
N GLU A 320 -18.22 8.41 -11.31
CA GLU A 320 -17.58 8.75 -12.59
C GLU A 320 -16.51 9.84 -12.39
N ARG A 321 -16.84 10.90 -11.64
CA ARG A 321 -15.88 11.96 -11.29
C ARG A 321 -14.71 11.46 -10.44
N SER A 322 -14.94 10.52 -9.53
CA SER A 322 -13.90 9.94 -8.68
C SER A 322 -12.91 9.11 -9.50
N VAL A 323 -13.39 8.38 -10.51
CA VAL A 323 -12.56 7.63 -11.46
C VAL A 323 -11.78 8.59 -12.35
N GLU A 324 -12.43 9.59 -12.94
CA GLU A 324 -11.79 10.58 -13.84
C GLU A 324 -10.58 11.26 -13.18
N ARG A 325 -10.76 11.71 -11.93
CA ARG A 325 -9.71 12.37 -11.15
C ARG A 325 -8.46 11.52 -10.90
N ARG A 326 -8.57 10.19 -10.98
CA ARG A 326 -7.49 9.24 -10.80
C ARG A 326 -6.82 8.83 -12.12
N LEU A 327 -7.25 9.40 -13.24
CA LEU A 327 -6.62 9.18 -14.55
C LEU A 327 -5.53 10.21 -14.85
N VAL A 328 -5.42 11.27 -14.05
CA VAL A 328 -4.40 12.33 -14.21
C VAL A 328 -2.99 11.74 -14.00
N ALA A 329 -2.31 11.42 -15.09
CA ALA A 329 -0.95 10.89 -15.08
C ALA A 329 -0.22 11.20 -16.40
N ASP A 330 1.10 11.45 -16.34
CA ASP A 330 1.96 11.62 -17.53
C ASP A 330 2.53 10.28 -18.04
N VAL A 331 2.12 9.18 -17.41
CA VAL A 331 2.61 7.82 -17.65
C VAL A 331 1.44 6.88 -17.93
N PRO A 332 1.66 5.75 -18.64
CA PRO A 332 0.60 4.78 -18.89
C PRO A 332 0.07 4.19 -17.58
N VAL A 333 -1.25 4.23 -17.39
CA VAL A 333 -1.93 3.63 -16.24
C VAL A 333 -2.75 2.40 -16.64
N GLY A 334 -3.03 1.56 -15.67
CA GLY A 334 -3.89 0.38 -15.82
C GLY A 334 -4.68 0.14 -14.54
N THR A 335 -5.48 -0.92 -14.53
CA THR A 335 -6.31 -1.23 -13.36
C THR A 335 -6.33 -2.71 -13.03
N CYS A 336 -6.58 -3.02 -11.77
CA CYS A 336 -6.85 -4.40 -11.36
C CYS A 336 -8.27 -4.78 -11.76
N LEU A 337 -8.44 -5.99 -12.26
CA LEU A 337 -9.76 -6.54 -12.58
C LEU A 337 -9.95 -7.86 -11.85
N SER A 338 -11.05 -7.97 -11.12
CA SER A 338 -11.55 -9.19 -10.50
C SER A 338 -12.89 -9.56 -11.13
N GLY A 339 -13.53 -10.64 -10.68
CA GLY A 339 -14.90 -10.98 -11.10
C GLY A 339 -15.99 -10.20 -10.36
N GLY A 340 -15.61 -9.32 -9.42
CA GLY A 340 -16.52 -8.60 -8.55
C GLY A 340 -17.06 -7.31 -9.15
N LEU A 341 -18.26 -6.92 -8.69
CA LEU A 341 -18.96 -5.71 -9.15
C LEU A 341 -18.12 -4.43 -9.05
N ASP A 342 -17.30 -4.31 -8.01
CA ASP A 342 -16.53 -3.09 -7.74
C ASP A 342 -15.48 -2.83 -8.83
N SER A 343 -14.65 -3.82 -9.13
CA SER A 343 -13.58 -3.69 -10.13
C SER A 343 -14.15 -3.61 -11.56
N SER A 344 -15.21 -4.38 -11.86
CA SER A 344 -15.97 -4.25 -13.11
C SER A 344 -16.55 -2.84 -13.29
N SER A 345 -17.11 -2.25 -12.23
CA SER A 345 -17.66 -0.88 -12.30
C SER A 345 -16.59 0.15 -12.62
N ILE A 346 -15.39 -0.01 -12.06
CA ILE A 346 -14.22 0.84 -12.37
C ILE A 346 -13.79 0.64 -13.83
N VAL A 347 -13.60 -0.60 -14.28
CA VAL A 347 -13.18 -0.94 -15.66
C VAL A 347 -14.18 -0.44 -16.70
N SER A 348 -15.46 -0.69 -16.50
CA SER A 348 -16.54 -0.16 -17.33
C SER A 348 -16.53 1.37 -17.40
N THR A 349 -16.30 2.05 -16.28
CA THR A 349 -16.25 3.53 -16.24
C THR A 349 -15.03 4.09 -16.93
N MET A 350 -13.84 3.53 -16.68
CA MET A 350 -12.60 3.92 -17.36
C MET A 350 -12.71 3.70 -18.88
N THR A 351 -13.33 2.59 -19.30
CA THR A 351 -13.56 2.28 -20.71
C THR A 351 -14.47 3.31 -21.37
N LYS A 352 -15.58 3.67 -20.70
CA LYS A 352 -16.47 4.74 -21.18
C LYS A 352 -15.74 6.07 -21.28
N GLN A 353 -14.95 6.44 -20.28
CA GLN A 353 -14.16 7.68 -20.28
C GLN A 353 -13.13 7.74 -21.40
N LEU A 354 -12.48 6.60 -21.70
CA LEU A 354 -11.60 6.45 -22.84
C LEU A 354 -12.34 6.64 -24.17
N GLN A 355 -13.53 6.05 -24.33
CA GLN A 355 -14.37 6.19 -25.52
C GLN A 355 -14.92 7.61 -25.71
N ASP A 356 -15.27 8.28 -24.61
CA ASP A 356 -15.75 9.66 -24.58
C ASP A 356 -14.61 10.68 -24.74
N HIS A 357 -13.35 10.23 -24.77
CA HIS A 357 -12.14 11.06 -24.87
C HIS A 357 -12.07 12.16 -23.79
N VAL A 358 -12.40 11.82 -22.54
CA VAL A 358 -12.28 12.78 -21.44
C VAL A 358 -10.82 13.24 -21.29
N PRO A 359 -10.54 14.53 -21.00
CA PRO A 359 -9.18 15.08 -21.07
C PRO A 359 -8.13 14.31 -20.25
N ASP A 360 -8.49 13.87 -19.05
CA ASP A 360 -7.56 13.18 -18.15
C ASP A 360 -7.42 11.67 -18.48
N SER A 361 -8.11 11.14 -19.51
CA SER A 361 -8.01 9.71 -19.91
C SER A 361 -6.83 9.36 -20.81
N VAL A 362 -6.01 10.34 -21.20
CA VAL A 362 -4.86 10.13 -22.11
C VAL A 362 -3.89 9.07 -21.59
N SER A 363 -3.74 8.96 -20.27
CA SER A 363 -2.90 7.96 -19.60
C SER A 363 -3.33 6.51 -19.85
N LEU A 364 -4.57 6.27 -20.31
CA LEU A 364 -5.08 4.93 -20.65
C LEU A 364 -4.53 4.42 -21.99
N GLY A 365 -4.01 5.30 -22.84
CA GLY A 365 -3.59 4.97 -24.21
C GLY A 365 -4.76 4.50 -25.09
N ASP A 366 -4.47 3.72 -26.13
CA ASP A 366 -5.49 3.27 -27.10
C ASP A 366 -6.42 2.17 -26.53
N ARG A 367 -5.98 1.47 -25.48
CA ARG A 367 -6.68 0.33 -24.90
C ARG A 367 -6.36 0.20 -23.41
N LEU A 368 -7.41 0.21 -22.59
CA LEU A 368 -7.30 0.01 -21.15
C LEU A 368 -6.61 -1.32 -20.83
N LYS A 369 -5.54 -1.30 -20.04
CA LYS A 369 -4.85 -2.50 -19.55
C LYS A 369 -5.41 -2.94 -18.21
N THR A 370 -5.81 -4.20 -18.13
CA THR A 370 -6.31 -4.83 -16.90
C THR A 370 -5.36 -5.92 -16.44
N PHE A 371 -5.29 -6.12 -15.12
CA PHE A 371 -4.42 -7.10 -14.49
C PHE A 371 -5.21 -7.92 -13.45
N SER A 372 -5.11 -9.24 -13.53
CA SER A 372 -5.90 -10.16 -12.68
C SER A 372 -5.05 -11.31 -12.15
N ALA A 373 -5.34 -11.73 -10.92
CA ALA A 373 -4.93 -13.04 -10.43
C ALA A 373 -5.99 -14.06 -10.85
N VAL A 374 -5.56 -15.21 -11.35
CA VAL A 374 -6.41 -16.35 -11.71
C VAL A 374 -5.86 -17.60 -11.05
N PHE A 375 -6.71 -18.59 -10.78
CA PHE A 375 -6.33 -19.74 -9.94
C PHE A 375 -6.75 -21.06 -10.60
N ASP A 376 -5.86 -21.61 -11.43
CA ASP A 376 -6.18 -22.78 -12.26
C ASP A 376 -6.73 -23.97 -11.44
N GLY A 377 -8.00 -24.31 -11.67
CA GLY A 377 -8.68 -25.44 -11.04
C GLY A 377 -9.11 -25.20 -9.59
N ASP A 378 -8.97 -23.97 -9.07
CA ASP A 378 -9.44 -23.59 -7.74
C ASP A 378 -10.86 -23.02 -7.80
N PRO A 379 -11.77 -23.38 -6.86
CA PRO A 379 -13.11 -22.79 -6.79
C PRO A 379 -13.15 -21.25 -6.62
N ILE A 380 -12.05 -20.61 -6.18
CA ILE A 380 -11.97 -19.15 -6.08
C ILE A 380 -11.66 -18.46 -7.41
N ASP A 381 -11.43 -19.21 -8.50
CA ASP A 381 -11.10 -18.62 -9.80
C ASP A 381 -12.28 -17.83 -10.38
N GLU A 382 -12.11 -16.52 -10.46
CA GLU A 382 -13.11 -15.58 -10.97
C GLU A 382 -13.03 -15.36 -12.48
N ARG A 383 -12.20 -16.13 -13.20
CA ARG A 383 -11.91 -15.93 -14.62
C ARG A 383 -13.14 -15.84 -15.53
N GLU A 384 -14.19 -16.61 -15.26
CA GLU A 384 -15.44 -16.54 -16.05
C GLU A 384 -16.04 -15.12 -16.05
N TYR A 385 -16.07 -14.49 -14.87
CA TYR A 385 -16.59 -13.13 -14.70
C TYR A 385 -15.63 -12.09 -15.28
N ILE A 386 -14.32 -12.30 -15.12
CA ILE A 386 -13.28 -11.43 -15.70
C ILE A 386 -13.39 -11.43 -17.23
N GLU A 387 -13.49 -12.59 -17.87
CA GLU A 387 -13.62 -12.67 -19.34
C GLU A 387 -14.92 -12.02 -19.82
N THR A 388 -16.02 -12.10 -19.05
CA THR A 388 -17.26 -11.38 -19.36
C THR A 388 -17.04 -9.86 -19.41
N GLU A 389 -16.32 -9.29 -18.44
CA GLU A 389 -15.99 -7.86 -18.43
C GLU A 389 -15.04 -7.48 -19.59
N LEU A 390 -14.06 -8.34 -19.89
CA LEU A 390 -13.12 -8.13 -20.99
C LEU A 390 -13.80 -8.16 -22.36
N GLU A 391 -14.78 -9.05 -22.55
CA GLU A 391 -15.60 -9.10 -23.76
C GLU A 391 -16.46 -7.85 -23.93
N ALA A 392 -17.04 -7.35 -22.83
CA ALA A 392 -17.89 -6.16 -22.84
C ALA A 392 -17.11 -4.86 -23.08
N THR A 393 -15.89 -4.74 -22.52
CA THR A 393 -15.09 -3.51 -22.56
C THR A 393 -14.03 -3.50 -23.65
N GLY A 394 -13.63 -4.67 -24.14
CA GLY A 394 -12.49 -4.82 -25.04
C GLY A 394 -11.15 -4.49 -24.37
N ALA A 395 -11.06 -4.44 -23.04
CA ALA A 395 -9.82 -4.15 -22.32
C ALA A 395 -8.72 -5.22 -22.60
N GLU A 396 -7.45 -4.83 -22.47
CA GLU A 396 -6.31 -5.74 -22.62
C GLU A 396 -6.17 -6.62 -21.37
N LYS A 397 -6.07 -7.92 -21.62
CA LYS A 397 -5.99 -8.98 -20.60
C LYS A 397 -4.56 -9.24 -20.15
N ASN A 398 -4.32 -9.26 -18.84
CA ASN A 398 -3.05 -9.68 -18.25
C ASN A 398 -3.28 -10.54 -17.00
N TYR A 399 -2.91 -11.82 -17.06
CA TYR A 399 -3.10 -12.75 -15.95
C TYR A 399 -1.80 -13.16 -15.27
N VAL A 400 -1.88 -13.36 -13.96
CA VAL A 400 -0.89 -14.09 -13.16
C VAL A 400 -1.61 -15.23 -12.43
N ASN A 401 -0.94 -16.37 -12.27
CA ASN A 401 -1.44 -17.50 -11.47
C ASN A 401 -0.56 -17.70 -10.23
N PRO A 402 -0.88 -17.04 -9.09
CA PRO A 402 -0.18 -17.27 -7.83
C PRO A 402 -0.44 -18.68 -7.32
N THR A 403 0.61 -19.39 -6.91
CA THR A 403 0.49 -20.74 -6.34
C THR A 403 1.03 -20.79 -4.92
N SER A 404 0.59 -21.76 -4.14
CA SER A 404 1.08 -21.96 -2.77
C SER A 404 2.56 -22.36 -2.73
N GLU A 405 3.03 -23.12 -3.72
CA GLU A 405 4.45 -23.48 -3.84
C GLU A 405 5.32 -22.24 -4.00
N VAL A 406 4.97 -21.35 -4.95
CA VAL A 406 5.69 -20.10 -5.18
C VAL A 406 5.57 -19.15 -3.99
N PHE A 407 4.42 -19.13 -3.29
CA PHE A 407 4.26 -18.33 -2.08
C PHE A 407 5.29 -18.67 -1.01
N PHE A 408 5.54 -19.96 -0.75
CA PHE A 408 6.52 -20.36 0.26
C PHE A 408 7.95 -20.01 -0.12
N ASP A 409 8.27 -20.01 -1.42
CA ASP A 409 9.57 -19.56 -1.93
C ASP A 409 9.75 -18.03 -1.80
N GLU A 410 8.66 -17.27 -1.85
CA GLU A 410 8.67 -15.81 -1.88
C GLU A 410 8.29 -15.14 -0.55
N ILE A 411 7.91 -15.91 0.47
CA ILE A 411 7.34 -15.39 1.72
C ILE A 411 8.25 -14.36 2.41
N GLU A 412 9.56 -14.59 2.44
CA GLU A 412 10.49 -13.64 3.07
C GLU A 412 10.51 -12.30 2.33
N GLN A 413 10.46 -12.33 0.99
CA GLN A 413 10.42 -11.12 0.17
C GLN A 413 9.07 -10.43 0.29
N PHE A 414 7.98 -11.18 0.29
CA PHE A 414 6.64 -10.65 0.47
C PHE A 414 6.54 -9.91 1.80
N VAL A 415 6.93 -10.54 2.92
CA VAL A 415 6.82 -9.91 4.23
C VAL A 415 7.83 -8.76 4.40
N TRP A 416 8.97 -8.77 3.70
CA TRP A 416 9.86 -7.60 3.65
C TRP A 416 9.19 -6.35 3.05
N HIS A 417 8.26 -6.51 2.10
CA HIS A 417 7.50 -5.40 1.52
C HIS A 417 6.30 -5.03 2.38
N THR A 418 5.61 -6.02 2.95
CA THR A 418 4.36 -5.81 3.69
C THR A 418 4.60 -5.28 5.10
N GLU A 419 5.67 -5.72 5.78
CA GLU A 419 6.05 -5.29 7.13
C GLU A 419 4.98 -5.51 8.22
N GLU A 420 3.99 -6.34 7.93
CA GLU A 420 2.93 -6.75 8.85
C GLU A 420 2.47 -8.19 8.52
N PRO A 421 1.87 -8.91 9.49
CA PRO A 421 1.21 -10.19 9.21
C PRO A 421 -0.02 -9.99 8.32
N ILE A 422 -0.52 -11.07 7.71
CA ILE A 422 -1.68 -11.05 6.80
C ILE A 422 -2.84 -11.87 7.36
N VAL A 423 -4.07 -11.41 7.20
CA VAL A 423 -5.29 -12.17 7.59
C VAL A 423 -5.76 -13.16 6.52
N SER A 424 -5.25 -13.03 5.30
CA SER A 424 -5.60 -13.89 4.16
C SER A 424 -4.46 -13.92 3.15
N THR A 425 -4.55 -14.79 2.14
CA THR A 425 -3.60 -14.85 1.01
C THR A 425 -3.89 -13.81 -0.08
N GLY A 426 -4.96 -13.02 0.05
CA GLY A 426 -5.34 -11.98 -0.91
C GLY A 426 -4.24 -10.95 -1.17
N PRO A 427 -3.58 -10.38 -0.13
CA PRO A 427 -2.45 -9.47 -0.30
C PRO A 427 -1.29 -10.06 -1.11
N TYR A 428 -1.03 -11.38 -1.02
CA TYR A 428 0.00 -12.03 -1.83
C TYR A 428 -0.41 -12.12 -3.31
N ALA A 429 -1.67 -12.46 -3.59
CA ALA A 429 -2.20 -12.42 -4.95
C ALA A 429 -2.09 -11.00 -5.54
N GLN A 430 -2.44 -9.97 -4.76
CA GLN A 430 -2.28 -8.58 -5.15
C GLN A 430 -0.81 -8.22 -5.42
N TRP A 431 0.11 -8.66 -4.58
CA TRP A 431 1.55 -8.44 -4.77
C TRP A 431 2.04 -9.05 -6.10
N CYS A 432 1.54 -10.24 -6.46
CA CYS A 432 1.82 -10.87 -7.75
C CYS A 432 1.24 -10.08 -8.93
N VAL A 433 0.01 -9.57 -8.81
CA VAL A 433 -0.65 -8.73 -9.82
C VAL A 433 0.14 -7.44 -10.05
N MET A 434 0.54 -6.76 -8.98
CA MET A 434 1.32 -5.53 -9.10
C MET A 434 2.71 -5.76 -9.72
N ARG A 435 3.35 -6.89 -9.40
CA ARG A 435 4.61 -7.32 -10.04
C ARG A 435 4.44 -7.58 -11.55
N LEU A 436 3.29 -8.11 -11.96
CA LEU A 436 2.93 -8.27 -13.38
C LEU A 436 2.70 -6.90 -14.06
N ALA A 437 2.12 -5.94 -13.34
CA ALA A 437 1.78 -4.61 -13.85
C ALA A 437 2.99 -3.67 -14.00
N ALA A 438 3.94 -3.72 -13.06
CA ALA A 438 5.09 -2.81 -12.99
C ALA A 438 5.89 -2.56 -14.30
N PRO A 439 6.12 -3.56 -15.20
CA PRO A 439 6.79 -3.30 -16.47
C PRO A 439 5.90 -2.71 -17.58
N LYS A 440 4.57 -2.62 -17.38
CA LYS A 440 3.59 -2.25 -18.42
C LYS A 440 2.87 -0.92 -18.18
N VAL A 441 2.70 -0.57 -16.91
CA VAL A 441 2.01 0.62 -16.41
C VAL A 441 2.71 1.11 -15.15
N LYS A 442 2.39 2.33 -14.71
CA LYS A 442 2.92 2.95 -13.50
C LYS A 442 1.84 3.20 -12.45
#